data_AF-A0A958D4A6-F1
#
_entry.id   AF-A0A958D4A6-F1
#
_cell.length_a   1.000
_cell.length_b   1.000
_cell.length_c   1.000
_cell.angle_alpha   90.00
_cell.angle_beta   90.00
_cell.angle_gamma   90.00
#
_symmetry.space_group_name_H-M   'P 1'
#
loop_
_entity.id
_entity.type
_entity.pdbx_description
1 polymer ?
#
loop_
_entity_poly.entity_id
_entity_poly.type
_entity_poly.pdbx_seq_one_letter_code
_entity_poly.pdbx_strand_id
1 'polypeptide(L)' 'PGGLRTYSGDLGGTPVFLGCSDVDPHIPQERVVESAQILEALGGDVVYRLYPGMGHTVNRDEIDRARVIVRAVVAQK' A
#
# COMPACT_ATOMS: atom_id res chain seq x y z
N PRO A 1 4.93 -8.98 16.91
CA PRO A 1 5.50 -8.79 15.55
C PRO A 1 4.98 -9.87 14.61
N GLY A 2 4.58 -9.51 13.38
CA GLY A 2 4.30 -10.50 12.33
C GLY A 2 5.63 -11.03 11.83
N GLY A 3 5.85 -12.34 11.82
CA GLY A 3 7.09 -12.90 11.27
C GLY A 3 7.09 -12.84 9.75
N LEU A 4 8.29 -12.85 9.14
CA LEU A 4 8.45 -13.01 7.70
C LEU A 4 7.69 -14.25 7.23
N ARG A 5 6.66 -14.03 6.41
CA ARG A 5 5.89 -15.09 5.77
C ARG A 5 6.50 -15.37 4.41
N THR A 6 6.75 -16.65 4.12
CA THR A 6 7.12 -17.09 2.79
C THR A 6 5.85 -17.22 1.95
N TYR A 7 5.75 -16.41 0.90
CA TYR A 7 4.66 -16.47 -0.07
C TYR A 7 5.20 -17.09 -1.37
N SER A 8 4.44 -18.00 -1.99
CA SER A 8 4.85 -18.72 -3.21
C SER A 8 4.23 -18.14 -4.49
N GLY A 9 3.49 -17.04 -4.40
CA GLY A 9 2.79 -16.42 -5.53
C GLY A 9 3.57 -15.27 -6.15
N ASP A 10 3.11 -14.82 -7.32
CA ASP A 10 3.60 -13.64 -8.04
C ASP A 10 2.41 -12.71 -8.32
N LEU A 11 2.61 -11.41 -8.10
CA LEU A 11 1.65 -10.36 -8.39
C LEU A 11 1.72 -9.88 -9.84
N GLY A 12 2.73 -10.29 -10.61
CA GLY A 12 2.79 -10.07 -12.06
C GLY A 12 2.75 -8.59 -12.46
N GLY A 13 3.37 -7.72 -11.66
CA GLY A 13 3.36 -6.27 -11.88
C GLY A 13 2.07 -5.57 -11.47
N THR A 14 1.18 -6.22 -10.70
CA THR A 14 -0.06 -5.60 -10.23
C THR A 14 0.23 -4.29 -9.48
N PRO A 15 -0.39 -3.15 -9.85
CA PRO A 15 -0.24 -1.90 -9.12
C PRO A 15 -0.79 -1.99 -7.70
N VAL A 16 0.01 -1.57 -6.71
CA VAL A 16 -0.34 -1.55 -5.29
C VAL A 16 -0.09 -0.17 -4.72
N PHE A 17 -1.06 0.34 -3.96
CA PHE A 17 -0.90 1.56 -3.18
C PHE A 17 -1.18 1.32 -1.69
N LEU A 18 -0.25 1.77 -0.84
CA LEU A 18 -0.35 1.74 0.62
C LEU A 18 -0.29 3.17 1.18
N GLY A 19 -1.42 3.68 1.69
CA GLY A 19 -1.50 4.97 2.39
C GLY A 19 -1.72 4.77 3.88
N CYS A 20 -1.00 5.49 4.74
CA CYS A 20 -1.18 5.45 6.20
C CYS A 20 -0.68 6.74 6.86
N SER A 21 -1.16 7.06 8.05
CA SER A 21 -0.52 8.09 8.88
C SER A 21 0.79 7.57 9.48
N ASP A 22 1.76 8.46 9.71
CA ASP A 22 2.99 8.16 10.47
C ASP A 22 2.74 8.06 11.99
N VAL A 23 1.63 8.62 12.46
CA VAL A 23 1.18 8.59 13.87
C VAL A 23 -0.12 7.81 14.06
N ASP A 24 -0.44 6.89 13.14
CA ASP A 24 -1.63 6.06 13.25
C ASP A 24 -1.61 5.21 14.55
N PRO A 25 -2.62 5.34 15.44
CA PRO A 25 -2.63 4.64 16.72
C PRO A 25 -2.89 3.13 16.58
N HIS A 26 -3.34 2.66 15.41
CA HIS A 26 -3.69 1.27 15.16
C HIS A 26 -2.67 0.57 14.24
N ILE A 27 -2.03 1.33 13.36
CA ILE A 27 -1.14 0.80 12.32
C ILE A 27 0.24 1.47 12.45
N PRO A 28 1.20 0.84 13.17
CA PRO A 28 2.57 1.35 13.21
C PRO A 28 3.15 1.48 11.79
N GLN A 29 3.82 2.61 11.51
CA GLN A 29 4.40 2.89 10.20
C GLN A 29 5.32 1.77 9.70
N GLU A 30 6.01 1.07 10.62
CA GLU A 30 6.95 0.00 10.30
C GLU A 30 6.22 -1.16 9.61
N ARG A 31 4.94 -1.40 9.95
CA ARG A 31 4.14 -2.44 9.30
C ARG A 31 3.75 -2.07 7.88
N VAL A 32 3.58 -0.78 7.60
CA VAL A 32 3.30 -0.29 6.25
C VAL A 32 4.52 -0.50 5.37
N VAL A 33 5.70 -0.14 5.89
CA VAL A 33 6.99 -0.34 5.21
C VAL A 33 7.28 -1.83 4.99
N GLU A 34 7.09 -2.67 6.02
CA GLU A 34 7.27 -4.13 5.92
C GLU A 34 6.32 -4.74 4.88
N SER A 35 5.05 -4.32 4.88
CA SER A 35 4.08 -4.80 3.88
C SER A 35 4.46 -4.37 2.47
N ALA A 36 4.95 -3.14 2.29
CA ALA A 36 5.41 -2.66 1.00
C ALA A 36 6.56 -3.51 0.46
N GLN A 37 7.56 -3.80 1.30
CA GLN A 37 8.71 -4.64 0.94
C GLN A 37 8.28 -6.07 0.56
N ILE A 38 7.35 -6.67 1.29
CA ILE A 38 6.82 -8.00 0.98
C ILE A 38 6.10 -7.99 -0.37
N LEU A 39 5.24 -7.00 -0.62
CA LEU A 39 4.46 -6.93 -1.87
C LEU A 39 5.36 -6.62 -3.07
N GLU A 40 6.40 -5.81 -2.89
CA GLU A 40 7.40 -5.54 -3.92
C GLU A 40 8.22 -6.81 -4.23
N ALA A 41 8.65 -7.54 -3.20
CA ALA A 41 9.32 -8.83 -3.37
C ALA A 41 8.45 -9.90 -4.06
N LEU A 42 7.12 -9.75 -3.98
CA LEU A 42 6.15 -10.59 -4.69
C LEU A 42 5.84 -10.09 -6.11
N GLY A 43 6.61 -9.13 -6.64
CA GLY A 43 6.46 -8.65 -8.01
C GLY A 43 5.36 -7.62 -8.20
N GLY A 44 4.88 -6.95 -7.14
CA GLY A 44 3.95 -5.83 -7.25
C GLY A 44 4.64 -4.54 -7.71
N ASP A 45 3.91 -3.68 -8.45
CA ASP A 45 4.33 -2.29 -8.70
C ASP A 45 3.85 -1.43 -7.51
N VAL A 46 4.70 -1.34 -6.48
CA VAL A 46 4.31 -0.84 -5.16
C VAL A 46 4.67 0.64 -4.99
N VAL A 47 3.67 1.42 -4.58
CA VAL A 47 3.85 2.78 -4.06
C VAL A 47 3.30 2.84 -2.64
N TYR A 48 4.08 3.31 -1.68
CA TYR A 48 3.57 3.63 -0.34
C TYR A 48 3.80 5.10 0.03
N ARG A 49 2.94 5.63 0.90
CA ARG A 49 3.01 6.99 1.39
C ARG A 49 2.58 7.06 2.86
N LEU A 50 3.43 7.67 3.68
CA LEU A 50 3.11 8.04 5.05
C LEU A 50 2.70 9.51 5.11
N TYR A 51 1.57 9.80 5.76
CA TYR A 51 1.01 11.15 5.88
C TYR A 51 1.32 11.71 7.29
N PRO A 52 2.06 12.83 7.40
CA PRO A 52 2.45 13.37 8.70
C PRO A 52 1.29 13.86 9.56
N GLY A 53 1.23 13.40 10.80
CA GLY A 53 0.34 13.96 11.83
C GLY A 53 -1.15 13.75 11.56
N MET A 54 -1.50 12.84 10.65
CA MET A 54 -2.88 12.53 10.32
C MET A 54 -3.47 11.55 11.36
N GLY A 55 -4.78 11.61 11.62
CA GLY A 55 -5.45 10.56 12.42
C GLY A 55 -5.59 9.24 11.64
N HIS A 56 -6.26 8.25 12.25
CA HIS A 56 -6.71 7.04 11.55
C HIS A 56 -7.92 7.37 10.65
N THR A 57 -7.66 8.01 9.52
CA THR A 57 -8.68 8.55 8.59
C THR A 57 -8.24 8.40 7.15
N VAL A 58 -9.17 8.53 6.20
CA VAL A 58 -8.87 8.59 4.76
C VAL A 58 -8.81 10.04 4.28
N ASN A 59 -7.74 10.41 3.58
CA ASN A 59 -7.55 11.75 3.01
C ASN A 59 -7.80 11.81 1.50
N ARG A 60 -7.76 13.03 0.94
CA ARG A 60 -8.05 13.26 -0.48
C ARG A 60 -7.02 12.66 -1.43
N ASP A 61 -5.73 12.73 -1.09
CA ASP A 61 -4.65 12.20 -1.92
C ASP A 61 -4.78 10.67 -2.03
N GLU A 62 -5.12 9.98 -0.94
CA GLU A 62 -5.38 8.53 -0.93
C GLU A 62 -6.53 8.16 -1.88
N ILE A 63 -7.64 8.90 -1.82
CA ILE A 63 -8.78 8.68 -2.72
C ILE A 63 -8.37 8.91 -4.17
N ASP A 64 -7.60 9.96 -4.45
CA ASP A 64 -7.19 10.28 -5.82
C ASP A 64 -6.19 9.25 -6.37
N ARG A 65 -5.28 8.71 -5.53
CA ARG A 65 -4.40 7.57 -5.86
C ARG A 65 -5.21 6.31 -6.16
N ALA A 66 -6.17 5.95 -5.31
CA ALA A 66 -7.02 4.79 -5.53
C ALA A 66 -7.82 4.90 -6.84
N ARG A 67 -8.33 6.11 -7.16
CA ARG A 67 -9.02 6.37 -8.44
C ARG A 67 -8.12 6.15 -9.64
N VAL A 68 -6.84 6.53 -9.58
CA VAL A 68 -5.88 6.29 -10.67
C VAL A 68 -5.75 4.78 -10.93
N ILE A 69 -5.56 3.98 -9.88
CA ILE A 69 -5.44 2.52 -10.00
C ILE A 69 -6.72 1.92 -10.59
N VAL A 70 -7.89 2.25 -10.03
CA VAL A 70 -9.18 1.72 -10.51
C VAL A 70 -9.42 2.09 -11.97
N ARG A 71 -9.14 3.33 -12.37
CA ARG A 71 -9.27 3.75 -13.78
C ARG A 71 -8.32 3.00 -14.69
N ALA A 72 -7.07 2.80 -14.28
CA ALA A 72 -6.08 2.06 -15.06
C ALA A 72 -6.51 0.60 -15.28
N VAL A 73 -7.08 -0.05 -14.26
CA VAL A 73 -7.58 -1.43 -14.37
C VAL A 73 -8.83 -1.51 -15.26
N VAL A 74 -9.78 -0.57 -15.11
CA VAL A 74 -11.00 -0.54 -15.92
C VAL A 74 -10.70 -0.23 -17.40
N ALA A 75 -9.67 0.57 -17.69
CA ALA A 75 -9.27 0.92 -19.05
C ALA A 75 -8.48 -0.17 -19.79
N GLN A 76 -8.03 -1.22 -19.09
CA GLN A 76 -7.35 -2.38 -19.68
C GLN A 76 -8.33 -3.43 -20.26
N LYS A 77 -9.64 -3.13 -20.28
CA LYS A 77 -10.69 -3.94 -20.89
C LYS A 77 -10.96 -3.57 -22.33
#